data_AF-A0A927FGP8-F1
#
_entry.id   AF-A0A927FGP8-F1
#
_cell.length_a   1.000
_cell.length_b   1.000
_cell.length_c   1.000
_cell.angle_alpha   90.00
_cell.angle_beta   90.00
_cell.angle_gamma   90.00
#
_symmetry.space_group_name_H-M   'P 1'
#
loop_
_entity.id
_entity.type
_entity.pdbx_description
1 polymer ?
#
loop_
_entity_poly.entity_id
_entity_poly.type
_entity_poly.pdbx_seq_one_letter_code
_entity_poly.pdbx_strand_id
1 'polypeptide(L)' 'MRSILLTSAVIASLGLSACGEKAQDRAGIRSDQPAQAGTGVAAFTAEGWKAGDHASWSNQLKARANYGMNDHLRAPK' A
#
# COMPACT_ATOMS: atom_id res chain seq x y z
N MET A 1 37.30 -3.91 27.67
CA MET A 1 36.73 -4.76 26.58
C MET A 1 35.28 -5.15 26.85
N ARG A 2 34.95 -5.76 28.00
CA ARG A 2 33.57 -6.15 28.37
C ARG A 2 32.54 -4.99 28.33
N SER A 3 32.93 -3.82 28.83
CA SER A 3 32.05 -2.64 28.85
C SER A 3 31.74 -2.09 27.46
N ILE A 4 32.69 -2.18 26.52
CA ILE A 4 32.53 -1.71 25.13
C ILE A 4 31.58 -2.63 24.34
N LEU A 5 31.67 -3.94 24.58
CA LEU A 5 30.76 -4.91 23.98
C LEU A 5 29.32 -4.73 24.47
N LEU A 6 29.14 -4.45 25.76
CA LEU A 6 27.82 -4.22 26.35
C LEU A 6 27.16 -2.94 25.82
N THR A 7 27.91 -1.83 25.72
CA THR A 7 27.37 -0.60 25.15
C THR A 7 27.04 -0.73 23.66
N SER A 8 27.88 -1.42 22.88
CA SER A 8 27.58 -1.68 21.47
C SER A 8 26.32 -2.51 21.26
N ALA A 9 26.07 -3.52 22.12
CA ALA A 9 24.88 -4.35 22.04
C ALA A 9 23.60 -3.57 22.33
N VAL A 10 23.64 -2.66 23.32
CA VAL A 10 22.50 -1.79 23.68
C VAL A 10 22.17 -0.79 22.57
N ILE A 11 23.18 -0.22 21.92
CA ILE A 11 22.95 0.72 20.81
C ILE A 11 22.34 -0.01 19.60
N ALA A 12 22.82 -1.22 19.29
CA ALA A 12 22.28 -2.01 18.18
C ALA A 12 20.82 -2.40 18.39
N SER A 13 20.43 -2.80 19.61
CA SER A 13 19.03 -3.17 19.90
C SER A 13 18.08 -1.97 19.85
N LEU A 14 18.52 -0.78 20.27
CA LEU A 14 17.74 0.46 20.15
C LEU A 14 17.59 0.93 18.69
N GLY A 15 18.56 0.64 17.82
CA GLY A 15 18.45 0.93 16.38
C GLY A 15 17.42 0.05 15.67
N LEU A 16 17.32 -1.23 16.05
CA LEU A 16 16.35 -2.16 15.45
C LEU A 16 14.90 -1.87 15.87
N SER A 17 14.67 -1.33 17.07
CA SER A 17 13.31 -0.99 17.52
C SER A 17 12.69 0.16 16.73
N ALA A 18 13.50 0.99 16.05
CA ALA A 18 12.99 2.03 15.15
C ALA A 18 12.32 1.46 13.88
N CYS A 19 12.63 0.22 13.49
CA CYS A 19 11.96 -0.49 12.39
C CYS A 19 10.80 -1.39 12.86
N GLY A 20 10.54 -1.48 14.17
CA GLY A 20 9.48 -2.29 14.76
C GLY A 20 8.19 -1.50 14.93
N GLU A 21 7.63 -0.95 13.85
CA GLU A 21 6.30 -0.35 13.93
C GLU A 21 5.29 -1.40 14.43
N LYS A 22 4.27 -0.95 15.17
CA LYS A 22 3.20 -1.84 15.59
C LYS A 22 2.56 -2.42 14.33
N ALA A 23 2.39 -3.74 14.30
CA ALA A 23 1.71 -4.41 13.20
C ALA A 23 0.41 -3.65 12.86
N GLN A 24 0.25 -3.24 11.60
CA GLN A 24 -0.98 -2.64 11.11
C GLN A 24 -2.05 -3.72 10.92
N ASP A 25 -2.29 -4.51 11.96
CA ASP A 25 -3.23 -5.63 12.00
C ASP A 25 -4.67 -5.17 12.32
N ARG A 26 -4.81 -3.97 12.85
CA ARG A 26 -6.09 -3.31 13.05
C ARG A 26 -6.39 -2.43 11.85
N ALA A 27 -7.40 -2.81 11.09
CA ALA A 27 -8.10 -1.85 10.25
C ALA A 27 -8.61 -0.72 11.15
N GLY A 28 -8.13 0.51 10.93
CA GLY A 28 -8.65 1.69 11.63
C GLY A 28 -10.15 1.90 11.37
N ILE A 29 -10.73 2.94 11.97
CA ILE A 29 -12.10 3.34 11.64
C ILE A 29 -12.13 3.74 10.17
N ARG A 30 -12.77 2.91 9.34
CA ARG A 30 -12.95 3.16 7.90
C ARG A 30 -14.22 3.96 7.71
N SER A 31 -14.17 5.24 8.08
CA SER A 31 -15.24 6.22 7.82
C SER A 31 -15.07 6.94 6.48
N ASP A 32 -14.06 6.57 5.70
CA ASP A 32 -13.77 7.15 4.40
C ASP A 32 -14.89 6.83 3.41
N GLN A 33 -15.03 7.70 2.40
CA GLN A 33 -15.93 7.45 1.28
C GLN A 33 -15.48 6.20 0.50
N PRO A 34 -16.42 5.45 -0.11
CA PRO A 34 -16.06 4.33 -0.96
C PRO A 34 -15.15 4.80 -2.09
N ALA A 35 -14.10 4.03 -2.39
CA ALA A 35 -13.09 4.43 -3.39
C ALA A 35 -13.69 4.70 -4.77
N GLN A 36 -14.82 4.05 -5.09
CA GLN A 36 -15.55 4.21 -6.34
C GLN A 36 -16.28 5.55 -6.44
N ALA A 37 -16.46 6.28 -5.33
CA ALA A 37 -16.99 7.65 -5.36
C ALA A 37 -16.05 8.62 -6.09
N GLY A 38 -14.76 8.28 -6.21
CA GLY A 38 -13.77 9.11 -6.87
C GLY A 38 -13.39 10.35 -6.09
N THR A 39 -12.56 11.19 -6.72
CA THR A 39 -11.99 12.39 -6.09
C THR A 39 -12.82 13.65 -6.31
N GLY A 40 -13.80 13.61 -7.22
CA GLY A 40 -14.53 14.78 -7.70
C GLY A 40 -13.70 15.72 -8.59
N VAL A 41 -12.44 15.37 -8.89
CA VAL A 41 -11.53 16.18 -9.69
C VAL A 41 -11.33 15.53 -11.06
N ALA A 42 -11.79 16.21 -12.10
CA ALA A 42 -11.73 15.70 -13.48
C ALA A 42 -10.30 15.36 -13.93
N ALA A 43 -9.29 16.15 -13.53
CA ALA A 43 -7.89 15.90 -13.88
C ALA A 43 -7.32 14.57 -13.33
N PHE A 44 -7.95 14.00 -12.29
CA PHE A 44 -7.56 12.72 -11.69
C PHE A 44 -8.58 11.60 -11.97
N THR A 45 -9.53 11.86 -12.88
CA THR A 45 -10.60 10.94 -13.24
C THR A 45 -10.31 10.41 -14.64
N ALA A 46 -10.27 9.10 -14.80
CA ALA A 46 -10.08 8.49 -16.11
C ALA A 46 -11.25 8.85 -17.05
N GLU A 47 -10.95 9.14 -18.31
CA GLU A 47 -11.96 9.49 -19.30
C GLU A 47 -13.02 8.38 -19.44
N GLY A 48 -14.28 8.77 -19.55
CA GLY A 48 -15.42 7.85 -19.68
C GLY A 48 -15.83 7.12 -18.39
N TRP A 49 -15.07 7.24 -17.30
CA TRP A 49 -15.45 6.67 -16.01
C TRP A 49 -16.46 7.55 -15.29
N LYS A 50 -17.41 6.93 -14.57
CA LYS A 50 -18.46 7.59 -13.81
C LYS A 50 -18.27 7.34 -12.31
N ALA A 51 -18.23 8.41 -11.53
CA ALA A 51 -18.20 8.35 -10.08
C ALA A 51 -19.39 7.54 -9.53
N GLY A 52 -19.10 6.63 -8.61
CA GLY A 52 -20.06 5.70 -7.99
C GLY A 52 -20.29 4.40 -8.79
N ASP A 53 -19.77 4.26 -10.01
CA ASP A 53 -19.90 3.02 -10.77
C ASP A 53 -18.94 1.94 -10.25
N HIS A 54 -19.46 1.12 -9.34
CA HIS A 54 -18.70 0.06 -8.69
C HIS A 54 -18.25 -1.03 -9.66
N ALA A 55 -19.08 -1.40 -10.64
CA ALA A 55 -18.78 -2.47 -11.57
C ALA A 55 -17.65 -2.06 -12.53
N SER A 56 -17.77 -0.88 -13.12
CA SER A 56 -16.75 -0.31 -14.00
C SER A 56 -15.42 -0.14 -13.27
N TRP A 57 -15.45 0.41 -12.05
CA TRP A 57 -14.25 0.56 -11.21
C TRP A 57 -13.56 -0.77 -10.91
N SER A 58 -14.34 -1.78 -10.48
CA SER A 58 -13.79 -3.10 -10.13
C SER A 58 -13.17 -3.79 -11.36
N ASN A 59 -13.85 -3.70 -12.51
CA ASN A 59 -13.33 -4.23 -13.77
C ASN A 59 -12.04 -3.54 -14.20
N GLN A 60 -11.94 -2.22 -14.06
CA GLN A 60 -10.73 -1.47 -14.37
C GLN A 60 -9.55 -1.90 -13.48
N LEU A 61 -9.78 -2.08 -12.18
CA LEU A 61 -8.75 -2.60 -11.26
C LEU A 61 -8.33 -4.02 -11.60
N LYS A 62 -9.27 -4.90 -11.94
CA LYS A 62 -8.98 -6.26 -12.39
C LYS A 62 -8.12 -6.26 -13.65
N ALA A 63 -8.46 -5.42 -14.63
CA ALA A 63 -7.66 -5.27 -15.84
C ALA A 63 -6.25 -4.77 -15.54
N ARG A 64 -6.10 -3.75 -14.68
CA ARG A 64 -4.79 -3.25 -14.23
C ARG A 64 -3.95 -4.35 -13.57
N ALA A 65 -4.55 -5.10 -12.64
CA ALA A 65 -3.88 -6.17 -11.91
C ALA A 65 -3.43 -7.32 -12.84
N ASN A 66 -4.18 -7.60 -13.91
CA ASN A 66 -3.87 -8.69 -14.83
C ASN A 66 -2.98 -8.29 -16.00
N TYR A 67 -3.04 -7.05 -16.49
CA TYR A 67 -2.38 -6.69 -17.75
C TYR A 67 -1.40 -5.53 -17.63
N GLY A 68 -1.49 -4.73 -16.56
CA GLY A 68 -0.71 -3.50 -16.42
C GLY A 68 0.54 -3.64 -15.53
N MET A 69 0.41 -4.37 -14.41
CA MET A 69 1.35 -4.29 -13.27
C MET A 69 1.74 -5.66 -12.70
N ASN A 70 1.53 -6.75 -13.43
CA ASN A 70 1.89 -8.08 -12.97
C ASN A 70 3.20 -8.55 -13.63
N ASP A 71 4.29 -8.41 -12.89
CA ASP A 71 5.63 -8.80 -13.38
C ASP A 71 5.74 -10.31 -13.64
N HIS A 72 4.90 -11.13 -13.00
CA HIS A 72 4.85 -12.57 -13.27
C HIS A 72 4.35 -12.91 -14.68
N LEU A 73 3.58 -12.02 -15.32
CA LEU A 73 3.08 -12.23 -16.68
C LEU A 73 4.05 -11.73 -17.77
N ARG A 74 5.11 -11.01 -17.38
CA ARG A 74 6.13 -10.47 -18.28
C ARG A 74 7.52 -11.08 -18.08
N ALA A 75 7.67 -12.04 -17.18
CA ALA A 75 8.93 -12.77 -17.05
C ALA A 75 9.22 -13.56 -18.33
N PRO A 76 10.33 -13.30 -19.05
CA PRO A 76 10.74 -14.15 -20.16
C PRO A 76 11.01 -15.57 -19.64
N LYS A 77 10.69 -16.57 -20.46
CA LYS A 77 11.05 -17.96 -20.17
C LYS A 77 12.56 -18.15 -20.17
#